data_AF-A0A966WPD5-F1
#
_entry.id   AF-A0A966WPD5-F1
#
_cell.length_a   1.000
_cell.length_b   1.000
_cell.length_c   1.000
_cell.angle_alpha   90.00
_cell.angle_beta   90.00
_cell.angle_gamma   90.00
#
_symmetry.space_group_name_H-M   'P 1'
#
loop_
_entity.id
_entity.type
_entity.pdbx_description
1 polymer ?
#
loop_
_entity_poly.entity_id
_entity_poly.type
_entity_poly.pdbx_seq_one_letter_code
_entity_poly.pdbx_strand_id
1 'polypeptide(L)'
;RKEAFDGVLPAFIENFMRPGNLDGGFAYYRAAHAGRIAMMQGMAPALPPITLPTCIRWAEHDPLFPFAWTDHLAETFPNLDLAMFPDVGHFPHREDPDRAASEISDFFARLA
;
A
#
# COMPACT_ATOMS: atom_id res chain seq x y z
N ARG A 1 15.23 -1.30 -3.16
CA ARG A 1 16.54 -0.77 -2.73
C ARG A 1 16.94 -1.44 -1.43
N LYS A 2 18.17 -1.98 -1.30
CA LYS A 2 18.51 -2.87 -0.16
C LYS A 2 18.73 -2.13 1.16
N GLU A 3 19.21 -0.89 1.11
CA GLU A 3 19.61 -0.15 2.32
C GLU A 3 18.45 0.53 3.07
N ALA A 4 17.25 0.57 2.49
CA ALA A 4 16.07 1.23 3.07
C ALA A 4 15.63 0.66 4.43
N PHE A 5 16.15 -0.50 4.82
CA PHE A 5 15.87 -1.17 6.09
C PHE A 5 17.09 -1.34 6.99
N ASP A 6 18.29 -0.92 6.58
CA ASP A 6 19.51 -1.20 7.35
C ASP A 6 19.45 -0.57 8.76
N GLY A 7 18.88 0.62 8.87
CA GLY A 7 18.70 1.33 10.15
C GLY A 7 17.60 0.78 11.07
N VAL A 8 16.76 -0.14 10.59
CA VAL A 8 15.57 -0.62 11.34
C VAL A 8 15.45 -2.14 11.42
N LEU A 9 16.27 -2.88 10.67
CA LEU A 9 16.19 -4.33 10.59
C LEU A 9 16.29 -5.00 11.98
N PRO A 10 17.18 -4.57 12.91
CA PRO A 10 17.21 -5.14 14.26
C PRO A 10 15.88 -4.97 15.01
N ALA A 11 15.25 -3.80 14.92
CA ALA A 11 13.96 -3.53 15.58
C ALA A 11 12.82 -4.37 14.99
N PHE A 12 12.84 -4.61 13.68
CA PHE A 12 11.88 -5.51 13.03
C PHE A 12 12.07 -6.94 13.52
N ILE A 13 13.30 -7.46 13.52
CA ILE A 13 13.60 -8.80 14.02
C ILE A 13 13.15 -8.94 15.46
N GLU A 14 13.51 -7.99 16.34
CA GLU A 14 13.10 -8.02 17.74
C GLU A 14 11.57 -8.09 17.86
N ASN A 15 10.84 -7.26 17.12
CA ASN A 15 9.39 -7.28 17.12
C ASN A 15 8.82 -8.62 16.64
N PHE A 16 9.30 -9.16 15.51
CA PHE A 16 8.81 -10.43 14.98
C PHE A 16 9.12 -11.61 15.91
N MET A 17 10.21 -11.56 16.67
CA MET A 17 10.60 -12.63 17.62
C MET A 17 9.81 -12.60 18.94
N ARG A 18 8.97 -11.59 19.19
CA ARG A 18 8.10 -11.58 20.38
C ARG A 18 7.04 -12.70 20.29
N PRO A 19 6.72 -13.39 21.40
CA PRO A 19 5.74 -14.47 21.40
C PRO A 19 4.41 -14.06 20.74
N GLY A 20 3.97 -14.83 19.75
CA GLY A 20 2.72 -14.63 19.03
C GLY A 20 2.78 -13.65 17.85
N ASN A 21 3.86 -12.90 17.63
CA ASN A 21 3.90 -11.92 16.53
C ASN A 21 4.00 -12.55 15.13
N LEU A 22 4.80 -13.61 14.97
CA LEU A 22 4.81 -14.39 13.72
C LEU A 22 3.45 -15.06 13.47
N ASP A 23 2.85 -15.66 14.50
CA ASP A 23 1.54 -16.30 14.41
C ASP A 23 0.44 -15.29 14.04
N GLY A 24 0.50 -14.08 14.60
CA GLY A 24 -0.39 -12.97 14.29
C GLY A 24 -0.29 -12.54 12.83
N GLY A 25 0.94 -12.46 12.29
CA GLY A 25 1.17 -12.22 10.87
C GLY A 25 0.49 -13.26 9.98
N PHE A 26 0.66 -14.55 10.27
CA PHE A 26 -0.02 -15.62 9.52
C PHE A 26 -1.54 -15.67 9.76
N ALA A 27 -2.00 -15.32 10.95
CA ALA A 27 -3.41 -15.24 11.28
C ALA A 27 -4.14 -14.19 10.42
N TYR A 28 -3.50 -13.04 10.13
CA TYR A 28 -4.02 -12.06 9.19
C TYR A 28 -4.25 -12.67 7.80
N TYR A 29 -3.28 -13.41 7.25
CA TYR A 29 -3.45 -14.06 5.94
C TYR A 29 -4.56 -15.11 5.94
N ARG A 30 -4.69 -15.90 7.03
CA ARG A 30 -5.80 -16.86 7.17
C ARG A 30 -7.15 -16.16 7.22
N ALA A 31 -7.27 -15.08 7.99
CA ALA A 31 -8.50 -14.32 8.12
C ALA A 31 -8.90 -13.65 6.78
N ALA A 32 -7.93 -13.14 6.03
CA ALA A 32 -8.16 -12.53 4.73
C ALA A 32 -8.40 -13.53 3.59
N HIS A 33 -8.13 -14.82 3.79
CA HIS A 33 -8.09 -15.83 2.74
C HIS A 33 -9.41 -15.94 1.97
N ALA A 34 -10.53 -16.11 2.67
CA ALA A 34 -11.84 -16.27 2.03
C ALA A 34 -12.21 -15.07 1.15
N GLY A 35 -11.96 -13.84 1.64
CA GLY A 35 -12.19 -12.61 0.89
C GLY A 35 -11.28 -12.49 -0.34
N ARG A 36 -10.00 -12.84 -0.21
CA ARG A 36 -9.07 -12.85 -1.35
C ARG A 36 -9.45 -13.87 -2.42
N ILE A 37 -9.88 -15.07 -2.02
CA ILE A 37 -10.38 -16.09 -2.95
C ILE A 37 -11.63 -15.59 -3.67
N ALA A 38 -12.59 -15.02 -2.95
CA ALA A 38 -13.78 -14.44 -3.56
C ALA A 38 -13.42 -13.32 -4.56
N MET A 39 -12.47 -12.45 -4.23
CA MET A 39 -11.99 -11.39 -5.14
C MET A 39 -11.37 -11.98 -6.41
N MET A 40 -10.48 -12.96 -6.28
CA MET A 40 -9.85 -13.62 -7.44
C MET A 40 -10.85 -14.38 -8.32
N GLN A 41 -11.96 -14.83 -7.74
CA GLN A 41 -13.06 -15.50 -8.45
C GLN A 41 -14.10 -14.52 -9.02
N GLY A 42 -13.93 -13.21 -8.84
CA GLY A 42 -14.94 -12.22 -9.22
C GLY A 42 -16.24 -12.29 -8.41
N MET A 43 -16.20 -12.92 -7.24
CA MET A 43 -17.32 -13.13 -6.32
C MET A 43 -17.30 -12.16 -5.13
N ALA A 44 -16.33 -11.25 -5.07
CA ALA A 44 -16.30 -10.23 -4.03
C ALA A 44 -17.53 -9.30 -4.19
N PRO A 45 -18.17 -8.90 -3.08
CA PRO A 45 -19.27 -7.95 -3.15
C PRO A 45 -18.80 -6.62 -3.73
N ALA A 46 -19.60 -6.02 -4.60
CA ALA A 46 -19.36 -4.66 -5.06
C ALA A 46 -19.49 -3.71 -3.87
N LEU A 47 -18.44 -2.92 -3.62
CA LEU A 47 -18.46 -1.87 -2.61
C LEU A 47 -18.87 -0.54 -3.25
N PRO A 48 -19.57 0.35 -2.51
CA PRO A 48 -19.87 1.68 -3.03
C PRO A 48 -18.57 2.47 -3.26
N PRO A 49 -18.53 3.36 -4.27
CA PRO A 49 -17.38 4.22 -4.49
C PRO A 49 -17.07 5.11 -3.28
N ILE A 50 -15.78 5.39 -3.06
CA ILE A 50 -15.29 6.33 -2.06
C ILE A 50 -15.21 7.71 -2.71
N THR A 51 -16.18 8.57 -2.40
CA THR A 51 -16.32 9.89 -3.04
C THR A 51 -15.42 10.97 -2.46
N LEU A 52 -14.67 10.69 -1.40
CA LEU A 52 -13.69 11.63 -0.85
C LEU A 52 -12.51 11.78 -1.83
N PRO A 53 -11.88 12.98 -1.91
CA PRO A 53 -10.62 13.15 -2.61
C PRO A 53 -9.61 12.09 -2.18
N THR A 54 -9.05 11.37 -3.14
CA THR A 54 -8.14 10.26 -2.88
C THR A 54 -6.85 10.45 -3.66
N CYS A 55 -5.72 10.41 -2.97
CA CYS A 55 -4.39 10.46 -3.56
C CYS A 55 -3.76 9.07 -3.54
N ILE A 56 -3.31 8.61 -4.70
CA ILE A 56 -2.56 7.36 -4.85
C ILE A 56 -1.24 7.68 -5.55
N ARG A 57 -0.14 7.32 -4.88
CA ARG A 57 1.22 7.36 -5.42
C ARG A 57 1.70 5.94 -5.59
N TRP A 58 1.80 5.50 -6.84
CA TRP A 58 2.06 4.11 -7.16
C TRP A 58 3.55 3.87 -7.39
N ALA A 59 4.14 2.97 -6.60
CA ALA A 59 5.57 2.68 -6.70
C ALA A 59 5.94 2.09 -8.08
N GLU A 60 6.90 2.71 -8.76
CA GLU A 60 7.31 2.33 -10.12
C GLU A 60 7.87 0.91 -10.21
N HIS A 61 8.61 0.46 -9.19
CA HIS A 61 9.27 -0.84 -9.17
C HIS A 61 8.62 -1.80 -8.18
N ASP A 62 7.32 -1.65 -7.90
CA ASP A 62 6.57 -2.59 -7.07
C ASP A 62 6.44 -3.95 -7.79
N PRO A 63 7.03 -5.05 -7.27
CA PRO A 63 6.94 -6.36 -7.90
C PRO A 63 5.61 -7.07 -7.65
N LEU A 64 4.80 -6.58 -6.71
CA LEU A 64 3.52 -7.19 -6.31
C LEU A 64 2.32 -6.56 -7.02
N PHE A 65 2.43 -5.27 -7.32
CA PHE A 65 1.32 -4.49 -7.86
C PHE A 65 1.75 -3.75 -9.14
N PRO A 66 1.59 -4.38 -10.33
CA PRO A 66 1.87 -3.73 -11.60
C PRO A 66 1.08 -2.44 -11.78
N PHE A 67 1.72 -1.37 -12.26
CA PHE A 67 1.05 -0.10 -12.53
C PHE A 67 -0.13 -0.24 -13.51
N ALA A 68 -0.08 -1.23 -14.41
CA ALA A 68 -1.20 -1.50 -15.32
C ALA A 68 -2.54 -1.78 -14.61
N TRP A 69 -2.52 -2.20 -13.34
CA TRP A 69 -3.73 -2.47 -12.55
C TRP A 69 -4.40 -1.20 -12.01
N THR A 70 -3.84 -0.01 -12.26
CA THR A 70 -4.44 1.26 -11.81
C THR A 70 -5.60 1.73 -12.69
N ASP A 71 -5.80 1.11 -13.85
CA ASP A 71 -6.84 1.44 -14.84
C ASP A 71 -8.26 1.39 -14.28
N HIS A 72 -8.53 0.51 -13.32
CA HIS A 72 -9.83 0.37 -12.66
C HIS A 72 -9.97 1.21 -11.37
N LEU A 73 -8.94 1.92 -10.91
CA LEU A 73 -9.01 2.65 -9.63
C LEU A 73 -10.09 3.75 -9.63
N ALA A 74 -10.35 4.36 -10.79
CA ALA A 74 -11.39 5.39 -10.92
C ALA A 74 -12.82 4.87 -10.64
N GLU A 75 -13.05 3.56 -10.76
CA GLU A 75 -14.34 2.94 -10.42
C GLU A 75 -14.58 2.93 -8.91
N THR A 76 -13.52 2.78 -8.12
CA THR A 76 -13.57 2.82 -6.66
C THR A 76 -13.40 4.24 -6.12
N PHE A 77 -12.55 5.05 -6.76
CA PHE A 77 -12.18 6.40 -6.36
C PHE A 77 -12.50 7.40 -7.49
N PRO A 78 -13.74 7.90 -7.62
CA PRO A 78 -14.10 8.83 -8.68
C PRO A 78 -13.34 10.17 -8.61
N ASN A 79 -12.87 10.56 -7.43
CA ASN A 79 -12.10 11.79 -7.20
C ASN A 79 -10.61 11.46 -6.96
N LEU A 80 -9.97 10.83 -7.95
CA LEU A 80 -8.63 10.27 -7.86
C LEU A 80 -7.54 11.23 -8.38
N ASP A 81 -6.58 11.53 -7.51
CA ASP A 81 -5.25 12.07 -7.82
C ASP A 81 -4.27 10.88 -7.89
N LEU A 82 -4.03 10.35 -9.09
CA LEU A 82 -3.12 9.23 -9.33
C LEU A 82 -1.84 9.71 -10.00
N ALA A 83 -0.69 9.32 -9.44
CA ALA A 83 0.60 9.49 -10.08
C ALA A 83 1.53 8.31 -9.78
N MET A 84 2.45 8.03 -10.70
CA MET A 84 3.59 7.16 -10.41
C MET A 84 4.48 7.83 -9.35
N PHE A 85 5.07 7.04 -8.46
CA PHE A 85 6.14 7.42 -7.56
C PHE A 85 7.43 6.82 -8.11
N PRO A 86 8.23 7.60 -8.87
CA PRO A 86 9.38 7.09 -9.60
C PRO A 86 10.42 6.56 -8.64
N ASP A 87 11.30 5.68 -9.09
CA ASP A 87 12.49 5.35 -8.31
C ASP A 87 12.13 4.83 -6.90
N VAL A 88 11.15 3.95 -6.73
CA VAL A 88 10.96 3.19 -5.47
C VAL A 88 10.35 1.84 -5.77
N GLY A 89 10.59 0.88 -4.88
CA GLY A 89 9.86 -0.37 -4.84
C GLY A 89 8.66 -0.31 -3.89
N HIS A 90 8.29 -1.48 -3.39
CA HIS A 90 7.08 -1.73 -2.61
C HIS A 90 6.93 -0.88 -1.32
N PHE A 91 8.02 -0.30 -0.80
CA PHE A 91 8.00 0.46 0.45
C PHE A 91 8.42 1.92 0.24
N PRO A 92 7.64 2.74 -0.51
CA PRO A 92 7.99 4.13 -0.82
C PRO A 92 8.34 4.96 0.42
N HIS A 93 7.58 4.80 1.51
CA HIS A 93 7.78 5.50 2.78
C HIS A 93 9.08 5.14 3.53
N ARG A 94 9.78 4.07 3.12
CA ARG A 94 11.12 3.72 3.63
C ARG A 94 12.21 3.99 2.60
N GLU A 95 11.90 3.83 1.31
CA GLU A 95 12.84 4.02 0.21
C GLU A 95 13.09 5.50 -0.11
N ASP A 96 12.11 6.37 0.13
CA ASP A 96 12.21 7.82 0.01
C ASP A 96 11.23 8.51 0.99
N PRO A 97 11.56 8.54 2.30
CA PRO A 97 10.67 9.01 3.35
C PRO A 97 10.30 10.49 3.22
N ASP A 98 11.25 11.34 2.81
CA ASP A 98 11.03 12.78 2.69
C ASP A 98 10.06 13.10 1.56
N ARG A 99 10.22 12.48 0.38
CA ARG A 99 9.27 12.68 -0.73
C ARG A 99 7.92 12.07 -0.41
N ALA A 100 7.86 10.91 0.25
CA ALA A 100 6.59 10.32 0.68
C ALA A 100 5.84 11.25 1.64
N ALA A 101 6.55 11.86 2.59
CA ALA A 101 5.98 12.85 3.51
C ALA A 101 5.50 14.12 2.78
N SER A 102 6.29 14.63 1.82
CA SER A 102 5.89 15.79 1.00
C SER A 102 4.61 15.50 0.21
N GLU A 103 4.53 14.39 -0.51
CA GLU A 103 3.33 14.03 -1.29
C GLU A 103 2.06 13.98 -0.43
N ILE A 104 2.16 13.44 0.78
CA ILE A 104 1.04 13.40 1.75
C ILE A 104 0.69 14.82 2.19
N SER A 105 1.68 15.61 2.62
CA SER A 105 1.46 16.98 3.10
C SER A 105 0.87 17.88 2.01
N ASP A 106 1.43 17.84 0.81
CA ASP A 106 1.02 18.65 -0.33
C ASP A 106 -0.41 18.29 -0.76
N PHE A 107 -0.78 17.01 -0.72
CA PHE A 107 -2.16 16.60 -1.00
C PHE A 107 -3.13 17.23 0.00
N PHE A 108 -2.87 17.13 1.31
CA PHE A 108 -3.77 17.72 2.31
C PHE A 108 -3.77 19.24 2.28
N ALA A 109 -2.65 19.90 1.96
CA ALA A 109 -2.59 21.34 1.80
C ALA A 109 -3.48 21.85 0.65
N ARG A 110 -3.67 21.06 -0.42
CA ARG A 110 -4.58 21.39 -1.54
C ARG A 110 -6.07 21.20 -1.20
N LEU A 111 -6.38 20.46 -0.14
CA LEU A 111 -7.75 20.21 0.31
C LEU A 111 -8.25 21.22 1.35
N ALA A 112 -7.34 22.03 1.90
CA ALA A 112 -7.60 23.02 2.95
C ALA A 112 -8.20 24.33 2.41
#